data_AF-A0A3A4V7Z7-F1
#
_entry.id   AF-A0A3A4V7Z7-F1
#
_cell.length_a   1.000
_cell.length_b   1.000
_cell.length_c   1.000
_cell.angle_alpha   90.00
_cell.angle_beta   90.00
_cell.angle_gamma   90.00
#
_symmetry.space_group_name_H-M   'P 1'
#
loop_
_entity.id
_entity.type
_entity.pdbx_description
1 polymer ?
#
loop_
_entity_poly.entity_id
_entity_poly.type
_entity_poly.pdbx_seq_one_letter_code
_entity_poly.pdbx_strand_id
1 'polypeptide(L)'
;MTEYKTVYELLEDPNRWCKQYMALNSKLNPTGCRNEDAICWCGMGAIIKVYKTQDEIDKIIDKVCKEVGHRSITYWNDCNSHNNVYNVFKKLGI
;
A
#
# COMPACT_ATOMS: atom_id res chain seq x y z
N MET A 1 11.51 2.34 -16.14
CA MET A 1 10.95 2.28 -14.76
C MET A 1 9.49 1.94 -14.88
N THR A 2 9.02 0.87 -14.25
CA THR A 2 7.61 0.49 -14.29
C THR A 2 6.82 1.56 -13.53
N GLU A 3 6.08 2.39 -14.24
CA GLU A 3 5.12 3.32 -13.64
C GLU A 3 3.93 2.48 -13.16
N TYR A 4 3.88 2.17 -11.86
CA TYR A 4 2.68 1.59 -11.27
C TYR A 4 1.60 2.67 -11.26
N LYS A 5 0.48 2.42 -11.93
CA LYS A 5 -0.60 3.41 -12.05
C LYS A 5 -1.57 3.34 -10.88
N THR A 6 -1.63 2.19 -10.22
CA THR A 6 -2.54 1.91 -9.10
C THR A 6 -1.84 1.18 -7.95
N VAL A 7 -2.40 1.32 -6.76
CA VAL A 7 -1.99 0.66 -5.51
C VAL A 7 -2.19 -0.85 -5.63
N TYR A 8 -3.31 -1.32 -6.21
CA TYR A 8 -3.52 -2.77 -6.37
C TYR A 8 -2.51 -3.40 -7.36
N GLU A 9 -2.02 -2.70 -8.39
CA GLU A 9 -0.94 -3.19 -9.26
C GLU A 9 0.40 -3.29 -8.51
N LEU A 10 0.65 -2.36 -7.58
CA LEU A 10 1.82 -2.41 -6.69
C LEU A 10 1.79 -3.62 -5.76
N LEU A 11 0.57 -3.99 -5.34
CA LEU A 11 0.31 -5.07 -4.38
C LEU A 11 -0.17 -6.36 -5.05
N GLU A 12 -0.09 -6.51 -6.37
CA GLU A 12 -0.59 -7.72 -7.05
C GLU A 12 0.23 -8.96 -6.68
N ASP A 13 1.55 -8.81 -6.64
CA ASP A 13 2.46 -9.88 -6.21
C ASP A 13 2.52 -9.94 -4.66
N PRO A 14 2.17 -11.07 -4.03
CA PRO A 14 2.27 -11.23 -2.58
C PRO A 14 3.67 -10.99 -2.02
N ASN A 15 4.73 -11.24 -2.81
CA ASN A 15 6.11 -10.99 -2.40
C ASN A 15 6.46 -9.49 -2.35
N ARG A 16 5.62 -8.63 -2.94
CA ARG A 16 5.76 -7.17 -2.94
C ARG A 16 4.91 -6.51 -1.84
N TRP A 17 4.29 -7.30 -0.97
CA TRP A 17 3.52 -6.80 0.16
C TRP A 17 4.24 -7.07 1.49
N CYS A 18 4.12 -6.13 2.44
CA CYS A 18 4.65 -6.31 3.79
C CYS A 18 3.74 -5.69 4.88
N LYS A 19 4.09 -5.95 6.14
CA LYS A 19 3.38 -5.47 7.34
C LYS A 19 4.20 -4.42 8.08
N GLN A 20 3.63 -3.88 9.16
CA GLN A 20 4.27 -3.02 10.16
C GLN A 20 4.68 -1.65 9.63
N TYR A 21 3.84 -1.04 8.77
CA TYR A 21 4.10 0.28 8.20
C TYR A 21 5.41 0.39 7.39
N MET A 22 5.94 -0.71 6.88
CA MET A 22 7.23 -0.71 6.19
C MET A 22 7.09 -0.61 4.67
N ALA A 23 8.17 -0.16 4.04
CA ALA A 23 8.56 -0.57 2.70
C ALA A 23 9.92 -1.26 2.80
N LEU A 24 10.19 -2.25 1.95
CA LEU A 24 11.44 -3.02 1.98
C LEU A 24 12.18 -2.87 0.65
N ASN A 25 13.51 -2.85 0.71
CA ASN A 25 14.34 -2.90 -0.49
C ASN A 25 14.64 -4.33 -0.95
N SER A 26 15.43 -4.49 -2.01
CA SER A 26 15.80 -5.79 -2.58
C SER A 26 16.53 -6.74 -1.61
N LYS A 27 17.08 -6.20 -0.53
CA LYS A 27 17.73 -6.96 0.55
C LYS A 27 16.80 -7.22 1.74
N LEU A 28 15.50 -6.92 1.59
CA LEU A 28 14.49 -6.99 2.64
C LEU A 28 14.75 -6.06 3.83
N ASN A 29 15.58 -5.02 3.66
CA ASN A 29 15.81 -4.02 4.70
C ASN A 29 14.73 -2.93 4.64
N PRO A 30 14.28 -2.40 5.80
CA PRO A 30 13.37 -1.26 5.84
C PRO A 30 13.91 -0.06 5.06
N THR A 31 13.05 0.59 4.30
CA THR A 31 13.35 1.79 3.53
C THR A 31 12.13 2.72 3.46
N GLY A 32 12.32 3.92 2.94
CA GLY A 32 11.22 4.83 2.66
C GLY A 32 10.36 4.32 1.51
N CYS A 33 9.03 4.41 1.62
CA CYS A 33 8.12 4.00 0.56
C CYS A 33 8.33 4.74 -0.77
N ARG A 34 8.84 5.98 -0.72
CA ARG A 34 9.21 6.78 -1.92
C ARG A 34 10.58 6.45 -2.49
N ASN A 35 11.42 5.68 -1.78
CA ASN A 35 12.71 5.26 -2.28
C ASN A 35 12.54 4.44 -3.58
N GLU A 36 13.45 4.65 -4.53
CA GLU A 36 13.50 3.92 -5.80
C GLU A 36 13.85 2.44 -5.58
N ASP A 37 14.64 2.13 -4.56
CA ASP A 37 15.04 0.77 -4.21
C ASP A 37 13.94 -0.04 -3.50
N ALA A 38 12.82 0.60 -3.15
CA ALA A 38 11.69 -0.10 -2.52
C ALA A 38 11.06 -1.09 -3.51
N ILE A 39 10.92 -2.35 -3.11
CA ILE A 39 10.32 -3.43 -3.90
C ILE A 39 9.13 -4.10 -3.20
N CYS A 40 8.96 -3.86 -1.89
CA CYS A 40 7.81 -4.34 -1.12
C CYS A 40 7.18 -3.18 -0.33
N TRP A 41 5.87 -3.18 -0.17
CA TRP A 41 5.13 -2.11 0.52
C TRP A 41 3.98 -2.67 1.38
N CYS A 42 3.75 -2.05 2.53
CA CYS A 42 2.45 -2.15 3.19
C CYS A 42 1.39 -1.32 2.45
N GLY A 43 0.11 -1.48 2.79
CA GLY A 43 -0.99 -0.72 2.19
C GLY A 43 -0.77 0.80 2.19
N MET A 44 -0.31 1.39 3.30
CA MET A 44 0.02 2.83 3.33
C MET A 44 1.20 3.16 2.43
N GLY A 45 2.27 2.36 2.48
CA GLY A 45 3.47 2.57 1.67
C GLY A 45 3.15 2.56 0.18
N ALA A 46 2.24 1.69 -0.25
CA ALA A 46 1.79 1.62 -1.63
C ALA A 46 0.95 2.85 -2.02
N ILE A 47 0.03 3.32 -1.15
CA ILE A 47 -0.70 4.59 -1.36
C ILE A 47 0.29 5.75 -1.54
N ILE A 48 1.27 5.90 -0.63
CA ILE A 48 2.25 7.00 -0.69
C ILE A 48 3.17 6.90 -1.92
N LYS A 49 3.41 5.69 -2.44
CA LYS A 49 4.20 5.48 -3.67
C LYS A 49 3.46 5.98 -4.90
N VAL A 50 2.14 5.74 -4.98
CA VAL A 50 1.30 6.10 -6.13
C VAL A 50 0.90 7.58 -6.10
N TYR A 51 0.46 8.07 -4.94
CA TYR A 51 -0.07 9.42 -4.79
C TYR A 51 0.99 10.39 -4.28
N LYS A 52 1.10 11.56 -4.92
CA LYS A 52 2.21 12.50 -4.68
C LYS A 52 1.86 13.55 -3.62
N THR A 53 0.62 14.02 -3.62
CA THR A 53 0.17 15.08 -2.72
C THR A 53 -0.46 14.52 -1.45
N GLN A 54 -0.35 15.28 -0.35
CA GLN A 54 -0.97 14.88 0.93
C GLN A 54 -2.49 14.79 0.81
N ASP A 55 -3.12 15.73 0.11
CA ASP A 55 -4.58 15.75 -0.10
C ASP A 55 -5.10 14.51 -0.84
N GLU A 56 -4.36 14.03 -1.85
CA GLU A 56 -4.69 12.78 -2.55
C GLU A 56 -4.54 11.58 -1.62
N ILE A 57 -3.42 11.52 -0.89
CA ILE A 57 -3.15 10.44 0.08
C ILE A 57 -4.28 10.38 1.11
N ASP A 58 -4.68 11.51 1.70
CA ASP A 58 -5.72 11.57 2.72
C ASP A 58 -7.09 11.16 2.19
N LYS A 59 -7.47 11.58 0.98
CA LYS A 59 -8.72 11.15 0.32
C LYS A 59 -8.76 9.64 0.09
N ILE A 60 -7.64 9.07 -0.36
CA ILE A 60 -7.53 7.63 -0.60
C ILE A 60 -7.57 6.86 0.71
N ILE A 61 -6.88 7.37 1.74
CA ILE A 61 -6.92 6.77 3.07
C ILE A 61 -8.35 6.75 3.61
N ASP A 62 -9.07 7.88 3.55
CA ASP A 62 -10.46 7.98 4.01
C ASP A 62 -11.37 7.01 3.25
N LYS A 63 -11.24 6.91 1.92
CA LYS A 63 -12.01 5.98 1.09
C LYS A 63 -11.77 4.52 1.50
N VAL A 64 -10.52 4.12 1.68
CA VAL A 64 -10.18 2.74 2.10
C VAL A 64 -10.66 2.47 3.52
N CYS A 65 -10.43 3.39 4.47
CA CYS A 65 -10.89 3.29 5.85
C CYS A 65 -12.42 3.09 5.93
N LYS A 66 -13.19 3.83 5.13
CA LYS A 66 -14.65 3.68 5.02
C LYS A 66 -15.05 2.32 4.48
N GLU A 67 -14.39 1.86 3.42
CA GLU A 67 -14.66 0.54 2.82
C GLU A 67 -14.41 -0.61 3.80
N VAL A 68 -13.32 -0.55 4.56
CA VAL A 68 -12.94 -1.63 5.49
C VAL A 68 -13.55 -1.49 6.88
N GLY A 69 -14.27 -0.39 7.15
CA GLY A 69 -14.84 -0.10 8.46
C GLY A 69 -13.79 0.07 9.57
N HIS A 70 -12.58 0.53 9.23
CA HIS A 70 -11.45 0.65 10.17
C HIS A 70 -10.81 2.04 10.09
N ARG A 71 -10.36 2.58 11.22
CA ARG A 71 -9.79 3.95 11.29
C ARG A 71 -8.32 4.04 10.86
N SER A 72 -7.62 2.91 10.81
CA SER A 72 -6.20 2.82 10.48
C SER A 72 -5.96 1.77 9.42
N ILE A 73 -5.51 2.21 8.23
CA ILE A 73 -5.13 1.31 7.13
C ILE A 73 -3.93 0.45 7.52
N THR A 74 -3.01 1.00 8.30
CA THR A 74 -1.76 0.34 8.66
C THR A 74 -2.04 -0.84 9.59
N TYR A 75 -2.88 -0.62 10.59
CA TYR A 75 -3.33 -1.67 11.49
C TYR A 75 -4.20 -2.69 10.76
N TRP A 76 -5.14 -2.23 9.93
CA TRP A 76 -5.99 -3.13 9.14
C TRP A 76 -5.17 -4.02 8.21
N ASN A 77 -4.18 -3.46 7.51
CA ASN A 77 -3.22 -4.19 6.68
C ASN A 77 -2.54 -5.31 7.47
N ASP A 78 -2.05 -4.99 8.67
CA ASP A 78 -1.29 -5.93 9.50
C ASP A 78 -2.15 -7.05 10.09
N CYS A 79 -3.42 -6.77 10.33
CA CYS A 79 -4.40 -7.76 10.79
C CYS A 79 -4.99 -8.62 9.66
N ASN A 80 -4.68 -8.35 8.39
CA ASN A 80 -5.23 -9.07 7.26
C ASN A 80 -4.18 -9.88 6.49
N SER A 81 -4.68 -10.71 5.58
CA SER A 81 -3.88 -11.39 4.56
C SER A 81 -3.63 -10.46 3.37
N HIS A 82 -2.57 -10.74 2.62
CA HIS A 82 -2.29 -10.08 1.34
C HIS A 82 -3.52 -10.09 0.42
N ASN A 83 -4.15 -11.25 0.21
CA ASN A 83 -5.33 -11.37 -0.65
C ASN A 83 -6.47 -10.45 -0.23
N ASN A 84 -6.75 -10.33 1.07
CA ASN A 84 -7.79 -9.42 1.55
C ASN A 84 -7.43 -7.96 1.27
N VAL A 85 -6.17 -7.58 1.53
CA VAL A 85 -5.66 -6.24 1.27
C VAL A 85 -5.76 -5.90 -0.23
N TYR A 86 -5.21 -6.75 -1.08
CA TYR A 86 -5.25 -6.61 -2.53
C TYR A 86 -6.68 -6.49 -3.07
N ASN A 87 -7.59 -7.37 -2.64
CA ASN A 87 -8.96 -7.37 -3.15
C ASN A 87 -9.74 -6.08 -2.80
N VAL A 88 -9.47 -5.46 -1.66
CA VAL A 88 -10.08 -4.17 -1.31
C VAL A 88 -9.55 -3.06 -2.23
N PHE A 89 -8.23 -2.95 -2.40
CA PHE A 89 -7.64 -1.95 -3.29
C PHE A 89 -8.15 -2.13 -4.74
N LYS A 90 -8.19 -3.38 -5.21
CA LYS A 90 -8.74 -3.74 -6.52
C LYS A 90 -10.21 -3.37 -6.67
N LYS A 91 -11.05 -3.68 -5.67
CA LYS A 91 -12.48 -3.33 -5.66
C LYS A 91 -12.69 -1.82 -5.77
N LEU A 92 -11.85 -1.04 -5.11
CA LEU A 92 -11.95 0.43 -5.11
C LEU A 92 -11.36 1.09 -6.37
N GLY A 93 -10.67 0.31 -7.22
CA GLY A 93 -9.94 0.79 -8.39
C GLY A 93 -8.76 1.69 -8.03
N ILE A 94 -8.13 1.43 -6.87
CA ILE A 94 -7.07 2.26 -6.28
C ILE A 94 -5.73 1.60 -6.45
#